data_AF-A0A8S2TKS1-F1
#
_entry.id   AF-A0A8S2TKS1-F1
#
_cell.length_a   1.000
_cell.length_b   1.000
_cell.length_c   1.000
_cell.angle_alpha   90.00
_cell.angle_beta   90.00
_cell.angle_gamma   90.00
#
_symmetry.space_group_name_H-M   'P 1'
#
loop_
_entity.id
_entity.type
_entity.pdbx_description
1 polymer ?
#
loop_
_entity_poly.entity_id
_entity_poly.type
_entity_poly.pdbx_seq_one_letter_code
_entity_poly.pdbx_strand_id
1 'polypeptide(L)'
;NPQKTREGHEIHSFKVADRTGSVTLNVWNNTGKLISPGDILRLQNCITQVFKNELCVKPGRNGIVTKVGEFMMDFKEEPDMSIFSPSMES
;
A
#
# COMPACT_ATOMS: atom_id res chain seq x y z
N ASN A 1 4.21 -7.38 -13.49
CA ASN A 1 3.56 -6.47 -14.45
C ASN A 1 2.48 -5.68 -13.76
N PRO A 2 2.45 -4.34 -13.89
CA PRO A 2 1.41 -3.50 -13.28
C PRO A 2 0.04 -3.86 -13.86
N GLN A 3 -0.98 -3.93 -13.01
CA GLN A 3 -2.36 -4.12 -13.45
C GLN A 3 -2.89 -2.80 -14.02
N LYS A 4 -3.75 -2.84 -15.04
CA LYS A 4 -4.42 -1.64 -15.57
C LYS A 4 -5.88 -1.63 -15.15
N THR A 5 -6.34 -0.47 -14.71
CA THR A 5 -7.78 -0.22 -14.54
C THR A 5 -8.48 -0.21 -15.91
N ARG A 6 -9.82 -0.29 -15.89
CA ARG A 6 -10.64 -0.13 -17.10
C ARG A 6 -10.42 1.23 -17.79
N GLU A 7 -10.06 2.25 -17.02
CA GLU A 7 -9.78 3.61 -17.48
C GLU A 7 -8.32 3.77 -17.99
N GLY A 8 -7.51 2.71 -17.94
CA GLY A 8 -6.14 2.71 -18.44
C GLY A 8 -5.07 3.12 -17.42
N HIS A 9 -5.45 3.51 -16.19
CA HIS A 9 -4.49 3.82 -15.13
C HIS A 9 -3.71 2.57 -14.71
N GLU A 10 -2.39 2.70 -14.64
CA GLU A 10 -1.49 1.64 -14.15
C GLU A 10 -1.56 1.59 -12.62
N ILE A 11 -1.65 0.39 -12.06
CA ILE A 11 -1.63 0.11 -10.62
C ILE A 11 -0.32 -0.58 -10.31
N HIS A 12 0.43 -0.01 -9.38
CA HIS A 12 1.61 -0.59 -8.76
C HIS A 12 1.27 -1.00 -7.33
N SER A 13 1.48 -2.28 -7.02
CA SER A 13 1.18 -2.87 -5.71
C SER A 13 2.47 -3.15 -4.96
N PHE A 14 2.54 -2.74 -3.70
CA PHE A 14 3.70 -2.89 -2.82
C PHE A 14 3.26 -3.47 -1.50
N LYS A 15 4.03 -4.42 -0.94
CA LYS A 15 3.92 -4.77 0.47
C LYS A 15 4.69 -3.71 1.26
N VAL A 16 4.00 -2.98 2.12
CA VAL A 16 4.61 -2.00 3.03
C VAL A 16 4.40 -2.47 4.47
N ALA A 17 5.34 -2.14 5.36
CA ALA A 17 5.32 -2.63 6.72
C ALA A 17 5.83 -1.59 7.71
N ASP A 18 5.36 -1.69 8.94
CA ASP A 18 5.89 -0.96 10.10
C ASP A 18 6.10 -1.92 11.27
N ARG A 19 6.37 -1.39 12.48
CA ARG A 19 6.63 -2.22 13.67
C ARG A 19 5.44 -3.09 14.11
N THR A 20 4.25 -2.83 13.58
CA THR A 20 2.98 -3.46 13.98
C THR A 20 2.52 -4.55 13.02
N GLY A 21 2.92 -4.51 11.74
CA GLY A 21 2.55 -5.50 10.73
C GLY A 21 2.77 -4.97 9.32
N SER A 22 2.16 -5.65 8.34
CA SER A 22 2.24 -5.26 6.93
C SER A 22 0.89 -5.09 6.26
N VAL A 23 0.85 -4.36 5.14
CA VAL A 23 -0.35 -4.17 4.33
C VAL A 23 0.03 -3.90 2.86
N THR A 24 -0.88 -4.22 1.95
CA THR A 24 -0.75 -3.92 0.53
C THR A 24 -1.04 -2.44 0.28
N LEU A 25 -0.09 -1.72 -0.30
CA LEU A 25 -0.23 -0.35 -0.79
C LEU A 25 -0.39 -0.36 -2.32
N ASN A 26 -1.47 0.22 -2.83
CA ASN A 26 -1.71 0.42 -4.25
C ASN A 26 -1.50 1.89 -4.63
N VAL A 27 -0.60 2.15 -5.58
CA VAL A 27 -0.26 3.49 -6.09
C VAL A 27 -0.43 3.51 -7.60
N TRP A 28 -1.02 4.58 -8.14
CA TRP A 28 -1.29 4.70 -9.56
C TRP A 28 -0.19 5.40 -10.35
N ASN A 29 -0.12 5.04 -11.63
CA ASN A 29 0.62 5.74 -12.68
C ASN A 29 2.10 5.94 -12.32
N ASN A 30 2.69 7.05 -12.78
CA ASN A 30 4.11 7.32 -12.63
C ASN A 30 4.58 7.43 -11.18
N THR A 31 3.70 7.80 -10.24
CA THR A 31 4.05 7.85 -8.81
C THR A 31 4.45 6.47 -8.29
N GLY A 32 3.78 5.41 -8.75
CA GLY A 32 4.15 4.03 -8.39
C GLY A 32 5.55 3.66 -8.90
N LYS A 33 5.96 4.15 -10.05
CA LYS A 33 7.28 3.86 -10.64
C LYS A 33 8.45 4.47 -9.85
N LEU A 34 8.18 5.44 -8.98
CA LEU A 34 9.20 6.10 -8.16
C LEU A 34 9.50 5.35 -6.86
N ILE A 35 8.67 4.38 -6.48
CA ILE A 35 8.81 3.62 -5.23
C ILE A 35 9.69 2.40 -5.47
N SER A 36 10.70 2.23 -4.63
CA SER A 36 11.63 1.09 -4.66
C SER A 36 11.64 0.32 -3.32
N PRO A 37 11.97 -0.98 -3.33
CA PRO A 37 12.19 -1.73 -2.10
C PRO A 37 13.22 -1.04 -1.20
N GLY A 38 12.92 -0.91 0.09
CA GLY A 38 13.76 -0.21 1.06
C GLY A 38 13.38 1.26 1.29
N ASP A 39 12.54 1.87 0.44
CA ASP A 39 12.03 3.21 0.67
C ASP A 39 11.19 3.28 1.95
N ILE A 40 11.44 4.31 2.76
CA ILE A 40 10.60 4.67 3.89
C ILE A 40 9.57 5.68 3.39
N LEU A 41 8.29 5.32 3.45
CA LEU A 41 7.19 6.11 2.93
C LEU A 41 6.37 6.73 4.06
N ARG A 42 6.02 8.01 3.92
CA ARG A 42 4.96 8.66 4.69
C ARG A 42 3.67 8.67 3.87
N LEU A 43 2.63 8.05 4.42
CA LEU A 43 1.28 8.02 3.85
C LEU A 43 0.41 9.05 4.57
N GLN A 44 -0.24 9.97 3.84
CA GLN A 44 -1.12 10.98 4.41
C GLN A 44 -2.45 11.01 3.65
N ASN A 45 -3.58 11.09 4.36
CA ASN A 45 -4.92 11.10 3.77
C ASN A 45 -5.18 9.93 2.79
N CYS A 46 -4.50 8.80 3.00
CA CYS A 46 -4.78 7.55 2.31
C CYS A 46 -6.04 6.92 2.88
N ILE A 47 -6.68 6.08 2.08
CA ILE A 47 -7.87 5.33 2.47
C ILE A 47 -7.60 3.84 2.37
N THR A 48 -8.33 3.05 3.14
CA THR A 48 -8.37 1.60 3.01
C THR A 48 -9.50 1.19 2.08
N GLN A 49 -9.31 0.10 1.33
CA GLN A 49 -10.34 -0.52 0.52
C GLN A 49 -10.15 -2.03 0.52
N VAL A 50 -11.25 -2.78 0.68
CA VAL A 50 -11.28 -4.21 0.41
C VAL A 50 -11.64 -4.45 -1.05
N PHE A 51 -10.84 -5.22 -1.77
CA PHE A 51 -11.11 -5.65 -3.15
C PHE A 51 -10.73 -7.12 -3.29
N LYS A 52 -11.66 -7.95 -3.81
CA LYS A 52 -11.46 -9.41 -3.94
C LYS A 52 -10.94 -10.07 -2.66
N ASN A 53 -11.49 -9.67 -1.52
CA ASN A 53 -11.12 -10.21 -0.21
C ASN A 53 -9.67 -9.89 0.21
N GLU A 54 -9.11 -8.80 -0.31
CA GLU A 54 -7.82 -8.25 0.14
C GLU A 54 -8.00 -6.81 0.59
N LEU A 55 -7.55 -6.49 1.81
CA LEU A 55 -7.47 -5.12 2.29
C LEU A 55 -6.24 -4.44 1.67
N CYS A 56 -6.41 -3.25 1.12
CA CYS A 56 -5.30 -2.44 0.64
C CYS A 56 -5.43 -0.99 1.10
N VAL A 57 -4.28 -0.33 1.26
CA VAL A 57 -4.17 1.12 1.41
C VAL A 57 -3.95 1.73 0.04
N LYS A 58 -4.56 2.88 -0.21
CA LYS A 58 -4.36 3.62 -1.47
C LYS A 58 -4.55 5.12 -1.25
N PRO A 59 -3.87 5.99 -2.02
CA PRO A 59 -4.16 7.43 -1.99
C PRO A 59 -5.64 7.73 -2.29
N GLY A 60 -6.30 8.50 -1.42
CA GLY A 60 -7.63 9.06 -1.68
C GLY A 60 -7.55 10.33 -2.54
N ARG A 61 -8.63 11.11 -2.60
CA ARG A 61 -8.67 12.39 -3.36
C ARG A 61 -7.52 13.34 -3.02
N ASN A 62 -7.17 13.42 -1.73
CA ASN A 62 -6.09 14.27 -1.21
C ASN A 62 -4.95 13.43 -0.63
N GLY A 63 -4.84 12.17 -1.06
CA GLY A 63 -3.85 11.21 -0.56
C GLY A 63 -2.46 11.54 -1.07
N ILE A 64 -1.46 11.48 -0.18
CA ILE A 64 -0.06 11.78 -0.49
C ILE A 64 0.80 10.60 -0.04
N VAL A 65 1.68 10.16 -0.93
CA VAL A 65 2.75 9.20 -0.65
C VAL A 65 4.08 9.92 -0.86
N THR A 66 4.90 10.00 0.18
CA THR A 66 6.18 10.72 0.13
C THR A 66 7.30 9.81 0.61
N LYS A 67 8.37 9.66 -0.17
CA LYS A 67 9.62 9.07 0.32
C LYS A 67 10.25 10.02 1.35
N VAL A 68 10.51 9.51 2.55
CA VAL A 68 11.11 10.27 3.66
C VAL A 68 12.45 9.68 4.13
N GLY A 69 12.84 8.51 3.62
CA GLY A 69 14.09 7.86 3.96
C GLY A 69 14.27 6.55 3.21
N GLU A 70 15.28 5.76 3.62
CA GLU A 70 15.60 4.47 3.02
C GLU A 70 16.31 3.55 4.05
N PHE A 71 16.05 2.25 3.97
CA PHE A 71 16.66 1.13 4.72
C PHE A 71 16.45 1.08 6.24
N MET A 72 16.79 2.15 6.97
CA MET A 72 16.92 2.11 8.43
C MET A 72 15.59 2.36 9.17
N MET A 73 14.64 1.45 8.96
CA MET A 73 13.37 1.43 9.70
C MET A 73 13.02 0.00 10.10
N ASP A 74 12.74 -0.21 11.39
CA ASP A 74 12.26 -1.51 11.87
C ASP A 74 10.85 -1.80 11.35
N PHE A 75 10.62 -3.04 10.92
CA PHE A 75 9.31 -3.49 10.45
C PHE A 75 9.04 -4.95 10.86
N LYS A 76 7.76 -5.33 10.79
CA LYS A 76 7.30 -6.71 10.89
C LYS A 76 6.46 -7.04 9.66
N GLU A 77 6.69 -8.22 9.08
CA GLU A 77 5.83 -8.70 7.99
C GLU A 77 4.48 -9.23 8.49
N GLU A 78 4.44 -9.71 9.73
CA GLU A 78 3.24 -10.32 10.33
C GLU A 78 2.69 -9.46 11.47
N PRO A 79 1.35 -9.35 11.60
CA PRO A 79 0.35 -9.89 10.69
C PRO A 79 0.31 -9.16 9.34
N ASP A 80 0.04 -9.89 8.25
CA ASP A 80 -0.35 -9.29 6.98
C ASP A 80 -1.82 -8.87 7.02
N MET A 81 -2.04 -7.57 7.22
CA MET A 81 -3.36 -6.95 7.28
C MET A 81 -4.09 -6.99 5.94
N SER A 82 -3.41 -7.30 4.83
CA SER A 82 -4.03 -7.45 3.51
C SER A 82 -4.90 -8.70 3.44
N ILE A 83 -4.59 -9.72 4.24
CA ILE A 83 -5.33 -10.97 4.26
C ILE A 83 -6.64 -10.74 5.02
N PHE A 84 -7.74 -10.59 4.28
CA PHE A 84 -9.05 -10.46 4.90
C PHE A 84 -9.53 -11.81 5.42
N SER A 85 -9.55 -11.97 6.74
CA SER A 85 -10.27 -13.07 7.39
C SER A 85 -11.70 -12.64 7.72
N PRO A 86 -12.74 -13.43 7.37
CA PRO A 86 -14.15 -13.12 7.69
C PRO A 86 -14.46 -12.85 9.17
N SER A 87 -13.57 -13.21 10.09
CA SER A 87 -13.65 -12.90 11.52
C SER A 87 -13.38 -11.41 11.86
N MET A 88 -13.00 -10.58 10.88
CA MET A 88 -12.75 -9.15 11.08
C MET A 88 -13.99 -8.26 10.85
N GLU A 89 -15.14 -8.84 10.47
CA GLU A 89 -16.43 -8.15 10.49
C GLU A 89 -17.02 -8.20 11.91
N SER A 90 -16.72 -7.19 12.73
CA SER A 90 -17.39 -6.94 14.01
C SER A 90 -18.26 -5.69 13.93
#